data_AF-A0A5C8CG37-F1
#
_entry.id   AF-A0A5C8CG37-F1
#
_cell.length_a   1.000
_cell.length_b   1.000
_cell.length_c   1.000
_cell.angle_alpha   90.00
_cell.angle_beta   90.00
_cell.angle_gamma   90.00
#
_symmetry.space_group_name_H-M   'P 1'
#
loop_
_entity.id
_entity.type
_entity.pdbx_description
1 polymer ?
#
loop_
_entity_poly.entity_id
_entity_poly.type
_entity_poly.pdbx_seq_one_letter_code
_entity_poly.pdbx_strand_id
1 'polypeptide(L)'
;MKKIYKDFNKKSFFNKIFSIIETDRYKIVNLLGFKISFKKYNKDFKYNIDYLKKLIDKNSVISFDIFDTLLLRPYAKPSNVFQHLEEINNAIGFSVVREQAEYNLRKYKDIEYGNYNEIYSILPADFQFLKGKEIQLEKDTIYTNPQMKQIFDYANSLNKIIILTSDMYFSSSILEDILKKNGITEYKKIYVSSELRKAKWDGSMYNHIIQDLNIFPQSILHIGNNKYSDYEMAINSHLNAFHYIEPMEQFFYKYKKFLNFLNKNTDSLTADIIIGILVKKYIENNLNNFDYWKYFGYFLGGPVCYGISKFLYNQVNKKNINEVIFVARDGYTIQKIFNLFNKDNKIKTHYVYANRVLNILINMDYSNNFHYDDRLNSLITICKELNPQLALKTNKLITDKEKQEFIKNNFSLISSISIEMKYRYLKYLKKFDIKDNIALFDIATGNFSALKLLKNVLDIKNIHDIYWITNYKNEHCITYQKNYINIIQNYNVLEFIITAPELPIKYIDKNGNFIRINNKYEMDRMNYYSIIFKEEVNFSKDLLSTFKHYPVEFTCDDLINLINLFFNIIDDDDKKYLKSIKYSINEICLKYIDLVNL
;
A
#
# COMPACT_ATOMS: atom_id res chain seq x y z
N MET A 1 -50.76 39.62 10.67
CA MET A 1 -50.64 38.45 9.79
C MET A 1 -50.73 37.19 10.63
N LYS A 2 -51.65 36.30 10.23
CA LYS A 2 -51.76 34.84 10.47
C LYS A 2 -50.89 34.27 11.60
N LYS A 3 -51.48 33.78 12.69
CA LYS A 3 -52.08 32.42 12.85
C LYS A 3 -51.04 31.33 12.57
N ILE A 4 -50.98 30.36 13.50
CA ILE A 4 -50.20 29.10 13.52
C ILE A 4 -48.93 29.17 14.38
N TYR A 5 -49.12 29.26 15.70
CA TYR A 5 -48.23 28.61 16.68
C TYR A 5 -49.09 27.65 17.48
N LYS A 6 -49.29 26.44 16.94
CA LYS A 6 -49.72 25.27 17.69
C LYS A 6 -49.31 24.02 16.92
N ASP A 7 -48.69 23.10 17.65
CA ASP A 7 -48.36 21.73 17.28
C ASP A 7 -47.21 21.52 16.28
N PHE A 8 -46.02 22.04 16.61
CA PHE A 8 -44.79 21.34 16.21
C PHE A 8 -44.49 20.25 17.24
N ASN A 9 -45.00 19.06 16.94
CA ASN A 9 -44.68 17.83 17.62
C ASN A 9 -43.15 17.61 17.52
N LYS A 10 -42.37 18.01 18.54
CA LYS A 10 -40.89 17.97 18.54
C LYS A 10 -40.34 16.60 18.12
N LYS A 11 -41.06 15.51 18.41
CA LYS A 11 -40.75 14.14 17.97
C LYS A 11 -40.86 13.95 16.45
N SER A 12 -41.83 14.57 15.78
CA SER A 12 -42.02 14.47 14.32
C SER A 12 -40.96 15.24 13.53
N PHE A 13 -40.55 16.40 14.04
CA PHE A 13 -39.47 17.19 13.42
C PHE A 13 -38.09 16.55 13.64
N PHE A 14 -37.82 16.02 14.84
CA PHE A 14 -36.61 15.22 15.09
C PHE A 14 -36.56 13.96 14.22
N ASN A 15 -37.67 13.21 14.07
CA ASN A 15 -37.72 12.03 13.21
C ASN A 15 -37.58 12.35 11.71
N LYS A 16 -37.86 13.59 11.28
CA LYS A 16 -37.60 14.06 9.91
C LYS A 16 -36.15 14.47 9.67
N ILE A 17 -35.43 14.88 10.72
CA ILE A 17 -34.04 15.37 10.65
C ILE A 17 -33.02 14.29 11.04
N PHE A 18 -33.45 13.34 11.88
CA PHE A 18 -32.68 12.25 12.43
C PHE A 18 -33.53 10.99 12.45
N SER A 19 -33.25 10.04 11.57
CA SER A 19 -33.85 8.70 11.64
C SER A 19 -32.79 7.62 11.51
N ILE A 20 -32.93 6.59 12.32
CA ILE A 20 -32.10 5.39 12.26
C ILE A 20 -33.00 4.27 11.76
N ILE A 21 -32.74 3.79 10.54
CA ILE A 21 -33.37 2.59 10.00
C ILE A 21 -32.36 1.47 10.15
N GLU A 22 -32.69 0.48 10.99
CA GLU A 22 -31.88 -0.72 11.13
C GLU A 22 -32.48 -1.85 10.30
N THR A 23 -31.64 -2.43 9.45
CA THR A 23 -31.88 -3.71 8.79
C THR A 23 -30.82 -4.70 9.27
N ASP A 24 -30.94 -5.98 8.88
CA ASP A 24 -29.93 -7.01 9.17
C ASP A 24 -28.54 -6.67 8.59
N ARG A 25 -28.48 -5.81 7.56
CA ARG A 25 -27.26 -5.49 6.80
C ARG A 25 -26.79 -4.06 6.93
N TYR A 26 -27.66 -3.13 7.28
CA TYR A 26 -27.31 -1.71 7.32
C TYR A 26 -27.91 -1.03 8.54
N LYS A 27 -27.12 -0.16 9.15
CA LYS A 27 -27.63 0.95 9.94
C LYS A 27 -27.64 2.17 9.03
N ILE A 28 -28.81 2.61 8.61
CA ILE A 28 -28.96 3.83 7.81
C ILE A 28 -29.26 4.96 8.79
N VAL A 29 -28.34 5.91 8.90
CA VAL A 29 -28.56 7.14 9.66
C VAL A 29 -28.89 8.24 8.66
N ASN A 30 -30.09 8.79 8.78
CA ASN A 30 -30.53 9.92 8.01
C ASN A 30 -30.30 11.16 8.87
N LEU A 31 -29.35 12.01 8.49
CA LEU A 31 -28.98 13.21 9.25
C LEU A 31 -29.08 14.43 8.33
N LEU A 32 -30.00 15.35 8.61
CA LEU A 32 -30.17 16.59 7.82
C LEU A 32 -30.37 16.34 6.30
N GLY A 33 -30.97 15.21 5.92
CA GLY A 33 -31.21 14.84 4.52
C GLY A 33 -30.08 14.06 3.83
N PHE A 34 -28.94 13.85 4.50
CA PHE A 34 -27.88 12.96 4.04
C PHE A 34 -28.11 11.54 4.56
N LYS A 35 -28.20 10.56 3.63
CA LYS A 35 -28.26 9.14 3.96
C LYS A 35 -26.85 8.59 4.11
N ILE A 36 -26.48 8.18 5.32
CA ILE A 36 -25.21 7.50 5.60
C ILE A 36 -25.53 6.03 5.93
N SER A 37 -25.05 5.11 5.11
CA SER A 37 -25.25 3.66 5.30
C SER A 37 -24.02 3.02 5.93
N PHE A 38 -24.18 2.44 7.11
CA PHE A 38 -23.15 1.62 7.76
C PHE A 38 -23.46 0.15 7.54
N LYS A 39 -22.61 -0.59 6.83
CA LYS A 39 -22.76 -2.04 6.63
C LYS A 39 -22.54 -2.76 7.98
N LYS A 40 -23.56 -3.47 8.47
CA LYS A 40 -23.46 -4.38 9.62
C LYS A 40 -22.81 -5.67 9.12
N TYR A 41 -21.65 -6.00 9.67
CA TYR A 41 -20.97 -7.27 9.39
C TYR A 41 -21.38 -8.30 10.45
N ASN A 42 -22.10 -9.36 10.04
CA ASN A 42 -22.52 -10.46 10.92
C ASN A 42 -21.33 -11.26 11.47
N LYS A 43 -21.50 -11.90 12.64
CA LYS A 43 -20.41 -12.57 13.37
C LYS A 43 -20.00 -13.95 12.82
N ASP A 44 -20.78 -14.54 11.92
CA ASP A 44 -20.58 -15.93 11.46
C ASP A 44 -20.03 -16.03 10.03
N PHE A 45 -18.90 -15.37 9.74
CA PHE A 45 -18.19 -15.48 8.45
C PHE A 45 -17.41 -16.81 8.29
N LYS A 46 -17.91 -17.92 8.84
CA LYS A 46 -17.24 -19.21 8.64
C LYS A 46 -17.65 -19.77 7.28
N TYR A 47 -16.88 -19.39 6.26
CA TYR A 47 -16.92 -19.95 4.92
C TYR A 47 -16.83 -21.48 5.01
N ASN A 48 -17.96 -22.16 4.78
CA ASN A 48 -18.04 -23.60 4.91
C ASN A 48 -17.92 -24.23 3.52
N ILE A 49 -16.68 -24.34 3.04
CA ILE A 49 -16.32 -25.09 1.82
C ILE A 49 -17.03 -26.44 1.80
N ASP A 50 -17.08 -27.13 2.94
CA ASP A 50 -17.70 -28.44 3.04
C ASP A 50 -19.22 -28.39 2.84
N TYR A 51 -19.88 -27.32 3.28
CA TYR A 51 -21.30 -27.11 2.98
C TYR A 51 -21.52 -26.84 1.50
N LEU A 52 -20.68 -26.02 0.86
CA LEU A 52 -20.77 -25.77 -0.57
C LEU A 52 -20.54 -27.05 -1.38
N LYS A 53 -19.56 -27.88 -0.99
CA LYS A 53 -19.33 -29.20 -1.59
C LYS A 53 -20.56 -30.11 -1.48
N LYS A 54 -21.22 -30.15 -0.32
CA LYS A 54 -22.48 -30.91 -0.14
C LYS A 54 -23.62 -30.41 -1.03
N LEU A 55 -23.68 -29.10 -1.31
CA LEU A 55 -24.65 -28.56 -2.27
C LEU A 55 -24.31 -29.00 -3.70
N ILE A 56 -23.03 -28.98 -4.06
CA ILE A 56 -22.54 -29.46 -5.37
C ILE A 56 -22.87 -30.94 -5.58
N ASP A 57 -22.67 -31.78 -4.57
CA ASP A 57 -22.94 -33.22 -4.66
C ASP A 57 -24.39 -33.50 -5.08
N LYS A 58 -25.34 -32.69 -4.60
CA LYS A 58 -26.79 -32.83 -4.82
C LYS A 58 -27.30 -32.26 -6.15
N ASN A 59 -26.50 -31.47 -6.86
CA ASN A 59 -26.92 -30.82 -8.11
C ASN A 59 -26.18 -31.44 -9.30
N SER A 60 -26.81 -31.52 -10.46
CA SER A 60 -26.17 -32.07 -11.68
C SER A 60 -25.46 -31.01 -12.49
N VAL A 61 -25.94 -29.76 -12.42
CA VAL A 61 -25.35 -28.61 -13.11
C VAL A 61 -24.90 -27.58 -12.08
N ILE A 62 -23.65 -27.14 -12.20
CA ILE A 62 -23.08 -26.09 -11.36
C ILE A 62 -22.86 -24.85 -12.22
N SER A 63 -23.52 -23.77 -11.88
CA SER A 63 -23.39 -22.47 -12.51
C SER A 63 -22.53 -21.57 -11.64
N PHE A 64 -21.52 -20.94 -12.22
CA PHE A 64 -20.71 -19.94 -11.53
C PHE A 64 -20.89 -18.57 -12.16
N ASP A 65 -20.96 -17.56 -11.33
CA ASP A 65 -20.63 -16.21 -11.74
C ASP A 65 -19.12 -16.09 -12.03
N ILE A 66 -18.75 -15.26 -13.01
CA ILE A 66 -17.36 -15.10 -13.45
C ILE A 66 -16.60 -14.11 -12.56
N PHE A 67 -17.02 -12.84 -12.49
CA PHE A 67 -16.24 -11.77 -11.86
C PHE A 67 -16.58 -11.61 -10.38
N ASP A 68 -15.60 -11.27 -9.54
CA ASP A 68 -15.74 -11.19 -8.08
C ASP A 68 -16.10 -12.55 -7.41
N THR A 69 -16.25 -13.60 -8.21
CA THR A 69 -16.47 -15.00 -7.84
C THR A 69 -15.29 -15.86 -8.32
N LEU A 70 -15.24 -16.28 -9.59
CA LEU A 70 -14.16 -17.13 -10.12
C LEU A 70 -12.88 -16.34 -10.44
N LEU A 71 -13.04 -15.14 -10.98
CA LEU A 71 -11.99 -14.24 -11.39
C LEU A 71 -12.06 -12.95 -10.58
N LEU A 72 -10.90 -12.44 -10.18
CA LEU A 72 -10.77 -11.24 -9.37
C LEU A 72 -9.89 -10.22 -10.11
N ARG A 73 -10.07 -8.96 -9.73
CA ARG A 73 -9.23 -7.85 -10.19
C ARG A 73 -8.34 -7.35 -9.06
N PRO A 74 -7.16 -6.78 -9.35
CA PRO A 74 -6.26 -6.21 -8.35
C PRO A 74 -6.64 -4.77 -7.99
N TYR A 75 -7.95 -4.51 -7.88
CA TYR A 75 -8.55 -3.19 -7.61
C TYR A 75 -9.59 -3.37 -6.50
N ALA A 76 -9.74 -2.37 -5.62
CA ALA A 76 -10.81 -2.38 -4.63
C ALA A 76 -12.18 -2.12 -5.28
N LYS A 77 -12.21 -1.27 -6.30
CA LYS A 77 -13.34 -0.97 -7.16
C LYS A 77 -12.98 -1.42 -8.57
N PRO A 78 -13.61 -2.50 -9.10
CA PRO A 78 -13.33 -3.04 -10.42
C PRO A 78 -13.28 -2.00 -11.56
N SER A 79 -14.10 -0.95 -11.50
CA SER A 79 -14.14 0.10 -12.54
C SER A 79 -12.90 1.01 -12.57
N ASN A 80 -12.06 0.99 -11.53
CA ASN A 80 -10.82 1.75 -11.49
C ASN A 80 -9.75 1.23 -12.47
N VAL A 81 -10.00 0.10 -13.15
CA VAL A 81 -9.26 -0.28 -14.35
C VAL A 81 -9.30 0.82 -15.43
N PHE A 82 -10.40 1.58 -15.53
CA PHE A 82 -10.53 2.69 -16.48
C PHE A 82 -9.69 3.89 -16.06
N GLN A 83 -9.66 4.22 -14.76
CA GLN A 83 -8.80 5.29 -14.23
C GLN A 83 -7.33 4.94 -14.40
N HIS A 84 -6.95 3.69 -14.14
CA HIS A 84 -5.59 3.22 -14.40
C HIS A 84 -5.24 3.35 -15.89
N LEU A 85 -6.13 2.92 -16.78
CA LEU A 85 -5.91 3.05 -18.23
C LEU A 85 -5.80 4.51 -18.68
N GLU A 86 -6.59 5.42 -18.09
CA GLU A 86 -6.52 6.85 -18.30
C GLU A 86 -5.14 7.42 -17.94
N GLU A 87 -4.65 7.14 -16.73
CA GLU A 87 -3.38 7.67 -16.22
C GLU A 87 -2.19 7.21 -17.06
N ILE A 88 -2.09 5.91 -17.36
CA ILE A 88 -0.93 5.36 -18.09
C ILE A 88 -0.89 5.78 -19.58
N ASN A 89 -2.01 6.26 -20.13
CA ASN A 89 -2.10 6.72 -21.51
C ASN A 89 -2.25 8.25 -21.63
N ASN A 90 -2.22 9.00 -20.52
CA ASN A 90 -2.52 10.44 -20.47
C ASN A 90 -3.85 10.81 -21.15
N ALA A 91 -4.88 9.97 -21.00
CA ALA A 91 -6.17 10.11 -21.68
C ALA A 91 -7.22 10.77 -20.77
N ILE A 92 -6.92 12.00 -20.31
CA ILE A 92 -7.68 12.71 -19.28
C ILE A 92 -9.20 12.70 -19.57
N GLY A 93 -9.99 12.27 -18.61
CA GLY A 93 -11.45 12.20 -18.68
C GLY A 93 -12.02 10.92 -19.30
N PHE A 94 -11.17 10.00 -19.80
CA PHE A 94 -11.60 8.72 -20.36
C PHE A 94 -12.46 7.92 -19.38
N SER A 95 -12.01 7.75 -18.14
CA SER A 95 -12.66 6.92 -17.12
C SER A 95 -14.13 7.30 -16.92
N VAL A 96 -14.39 8.59 -16.72
CA VAL A 96 -15.74 9.15 -16.55
C VAL A 96 -16.60 8.93 -17.79
N VAL A 97 -16.09 9.26 -18.98
CA VAL A 97 -16.84 9.13 -20.23
C VAL A 97 -17.10 7.66 -20.56
N ARG A 98 -16.17 6.77 -20.22
CA ARG A 98 -16.27 5.31 -20.40
C ARG A 98 -17.35 4.69 -19.53
N GLU A 99 -17.46 5.08 -18.27
CA GLU A 99 -18.55 4.65 -17.38
C GLU A 99 -19.89 5.24 -17.85
N GLN A 100 -19.92 6.52 -18.23
CA GLN A 100 -21.13 7.20 -18.70
C GLN A 100 -21.67 6.62 -20.01
N ALA A 101 -20.80 6.14 -20.90
CA ALA A 101 -21.20 5.49 -22.14
C ALA A 101 -22.06 4.24 -21.88
N GLU A 102 -21.67 3.39 -20.93
CA GLU A 102 -22.45 2.21 -20.58
C GLU A 102 -23.83 2.60 -20.03
N TYR A 103 -23.89 3.60 -19.14
CA TYR A 103 -25.15 4.14 -18.64
C TYR A 103 -26.03 4.71 -19.77
N ASN A 104 -25.44 5.44 -20.72
CA ASN A 104 -26.16 6.09 -21.81
C ASN A 104 -26.77 5.09 -22.79
N LEU A 105 -26.11 3.96 -23.06
CA LEU A 105 -26.69 2.89 -23.89
C LEU A 105 -27.97 2.34 -23.26
N ARG A 106 -27.95 2.09 -21.95
CA ARG A 106 -29.11 1.60 -21.20
C ARG A 106 -30.26 2.61 -21.23
N LYS A 107 -29.96 3.89 -21.01
CA LYS A 107 -30.99 4.92 -20.85
C LYS A 107 -31.58 5.43 -22.17
N TYR A 108 -30.76 5.61 -23.20
CA TYR A 108 -31.15 6.38 -24.39
C TYR A 108 -31.29 5.57 -25.67
N LYS A 109 -30.67 4.37 -25.72
CA LYS A 109 -30.79 3.49 -26.88
C LYS A 109 -31.67 2.27 -26.63
N ASP A 110 -32.26 2.17 -25.43
CA ASP A 110 -33.04 1.01 -24.96
C ASP A 110 -32.23 -0.30 -25.08
N ILE A 111 -30.89 -0.18 -24.98
CA ILE A 111 -29.96 -1.31 -25.00
C ILE A 111 -29.59 -1.59 -23.55
N GLU A 112 -30.40 -2.43 -22.90
CA GLU A 112 -30.25 -2.76 -21.48
C GLU A 112 -28.88 -3.39 -21.14
N TYR A 113 -28.27 -4.07 -22.13
CA TYR A 113 -26.98 -4.77 -21.99
C TYR A 113 -26.03 -4.45 -23.14
N GLY A 114 -25.57 -3.20 -23.22
CA GLY A 114 -24.63 -2.75 -24.27
C GLY A 114 -23.38 -3.63 -24.35
N ASN A 115 -23.03 -4.07 -25.56
CA ASN A 115 -21.79 -4.82 -25.77
C ASN A 115 -20.60 -3.87 -25.92
N TYR A 116 -19.41 -4.44 -25.83
CA TYR A 116 -18.15 -3.71 -25.86
C TYR A 116 -18.00 -2.80 -27.10
N ASN A 117 -18.42 -3.27 -28.28
CA ASN A 117 -18.35 -2.48 -29.51
C ASN A 117 -19.31 -1.30 -29.50
N GLU A 118 -20.52 -1.49 -28.97
CA GLU A 118 -21.53 -0.43 -28.84
C GLU A 118 -21.08 0.63 -27.85
N ILE A 119 -20.50 0.23 -26.72
CA ILE A 119 -19.97 1.17 -25.72
C ILE A 119 -18.90 2.04 -26.37
N TYR A 120 -17.92 1.43 -27.05
CA TYR A 120 -16.91 2.20 -27.74
C TYR A 120 -17.47 3.04 -28.89
N SER A 121 -18.51 2.59 -29.61
CA SER A 121 -19.08 3.35 -30.73
C SER A 121 -19.62 4.73 -30.36
N ILE A 122 -19.95 4.96 -29.09
CA ILE A 122 -20.47 6.24 -28.60
C ILE A 122 -19.43 7.04 -27.80
N LEU A 123 -18.22 6.52 -27.61
CA LEU A 123 -17.14 7.29 -27.02
C LEU A 123 -16.61 8.34 -28.00
N PRO A 124 -16.13 9.50 -27.50
CA PRO A 124 -15.38 10.46 -28.30
C PRO A 124 -14.27 9.80 -29.12
N ALA A 125 -14.03 10.33 -30.33
CA ALA A 125 -13.02 9.80 -31.25
C ALA A 125 -11.62 9.71 -30.60
N ASP A 126 -11.29 10.69 -29.75
CA ASP A 126 -10.01 10.78 -29.04
C ASP A 126 -9.76 9.60 -28.08
N PHE A 127 -10.78 8.83 -27.69
CA PHE A 127 -10.62 7.68 -26.79
C PHE A 127 -10.68 6.32 -27.50
N GLN A 128 -10.92 6.28 -28.82
CA GLN A 128 -11.07 5.02 -29.55
C GLN A 128 -9.81 4.15 -29.51
N PHE A 129 -8.63 4.78 -29.44
CA PHE A 129 -7.34 4.07 -29.37
C PHE A 129 -7.17 3.21 -28.10
N LEU A 130 -8.01 3.42 -27.08
CA LEU A 130 -7.97 2.68 -25.82
C LEU A 130 -8.68 1.32 -25.88
N LYS A 131 -9.46 1.06 -26.92
CA LYS A 131 -10.27 -0.16 -27.06
C LYS A 131 -9.46 -1.46 -26.94
N GLY A 132 -8.36 -1.57 -27.69
CA GLY A 132 -7.49 -2.74 -27.56
C GLY A 132 -6.77 -2.79 -26.20
N LYS A 133 -6.45 -1.62 -25.64
CA LYS A 133 -5.65 -1.50 -24.41
C LYS A 133 -6.46 -1.87 -23.15
N GLU A 134 -7.75 -1.56 -23.09
CA GLU A 134 -8.64 -1.99 -21.99
C GLU A 134 -8.70 -3.52 -21.90
N ILE A 135 -8.95 -4.20 -23.03
CA ILE A 135 -8.97 -5.67 -23.08
C ILE A 135 -7.62 -6.24 -22.64
N GLN A 136 -6.51 -5.65 -23.12
CA GLN A 136 -5.18 -6.16 -22.83
C GLN A 136 -4.82 -5.98 -21.34
N LEU A 137 -5.16 -4.83 -20.74
CA LEU A 137 -4.96 -4.57 -19.32
C LEU A 137 -5.77 -5.55 -18.45
N GLU A 138 -7.05 -5.75 -18.77
CA GLU A 138 -7.92 -6.74 -18.10
C GLU A 138 -7.33 -8.15 -18.22
N LYS A 139 -7.00 -8.59 -19.45
CA LYS A 139 -6.37 -9.90 -19.69
C LYS A 139 -5.10 -10.08 -18.87
N ASP A 140 -4.31 -9.03 -18.67
CA ASP A 140 -3.01 -9.13 -18.00
C ASP A 140 -3.04 -9.07 -16.49
N THR A 141 -4.06 -8.44 -15.91
CA THR A 141 -4.16 -8.17 -14.48
C THR A 141 -5.19 -9.02 -13.75
N ILE A 142 -6.25 -9.48 -14.44
CA ILE A 142 -7.24 -10.41 -13.86
C ILE A 142 -6.54 -11.70 -13.45
N TYR A 143 -6.87 -12.17 -12.24
CA TYR A 143 -6.33 -13.39 -11.66
C TYR A 143 -7.43 -14.30 -11.11
N THR A 144 -7.14 -15.59 -11.01
CA THR A 144 -8.06 -16.58 -10.45
C THR A 144 -8.28 -16.39 -8.95
N ASN A 145 -9.53 -16.50 -8.50
CA ASN A 145 -9.84 -16.68 -7.08
C ASN A 145 -9.49 -18.13 -6.66
N PRO A 146 -8.43 -18.37 -5.87
CA PRO A 146 -8.04 -19.73 -5.51
C PRO A 146 -9.09 -20.47 -4.69
N GLN A 147 -9.93 -19.76 -3.92
CA GLN A 147 -11.00 -20.40 -3.15
C GLN A 147 -12.09 -20.97 -4.09
N MET A 148 -12.57 -20.16 -5.04
CA MET A 148 -13.56 -20.60 -6.00
C MET A 148 -12.97 -21.57 -7.03
N LYS A 149 -11.67 -21.48 -7.33
CA LYS A 149 -10.99 -22.47 -8.16
C LYS A 149 -11.02 -23.87 -7.54
N GLN A 150 -10.77 -23.99 -6.23
CA GLN A 150 -10.90 -25.28 -5.54
C GLN A 150 -12.33 -25.86 -5.64
N ILE A 151 -13.35 -24.99 -5.61
CA ILE A 151 -14.75 -25.39 -5.75
C ILE A 151 -15.07 -25.81 -7.19
N PHE A 152 -14.59 -25.05 -8.17
CA PHE A 152 -14.70 -25.37 -9.60
C PHE A 152 -14.06 -26.73 -9.89
N ASP A 153 -12.83 -26.95 -9.42
CA ASP A 153 -12.09 -28.20 -9.63
C ASP A 153 -12.77 -29.38 -8.94
N TYR A 154 -13.36 -29.17 -7.77
CA TYR A 154 -14.17 -30.18 -7.09
C TYR A 154 -15.40 -30.57 -7.91
N ALA A 155 -16.17 -29.60 -8.41
CA ALA A 155 -17.32 -29.88 -9.28
C ALA A 155 -16.90 -30.64 -10.55
N ASN A 156 -15.76 -30.27 -11.15
CA ASN A 156 -15.23 -30.94 -12.33
C ASN A 156 -14.81 -32.39 -12.01
N SER A 157 -14.18 -32.64 -10.85
CA SER A 157 -13.75 -33.98 -10.43
C SER A 157 -14.93 -34.97 -10.26
N LEU A 158 -16.13 -34.44 -10.03
CA LEU A 158 -17.38 -35.21 -9.94
C LEU A 158 -18.10 -35.33 -11.29
N ASN A 159 -17.48 -34.89 -12.39
CA ASN A 159 -18.05 -34.82 -13.73
C ASN A 159 -19.39 -34.06 -13.79
N LYS A 160 -19.54 -33.02 -12.96
CA LYS A 160 -20.71 -32.15 -13.03
C LYS A 160 -20.68 -31.35 -14.33
N ILE A 161 -21.85 -31.01 -14.86
CA ILE A 161 -21.92 -30.05 -15.97
C ILE A 161 -21.67 -28.66 -15.39
N ILE A 162 -20.59 -28.02 -15.78
CA ILE A 162 -20.27 -26.66 -15.34
C ILE A 162 -20.69 -25.66 -16.41
N ILE A 163 -21.39 -24.59 -16.02
CA ILE A 163 -21.67 -23.43 -16.88
C ILE A 163 -21.20 -22.15 -16.19
N LEU A 164 -20.90 -21.14 -16.99
CA LEU A 164 -20.43 -19.84 -16.50
C LEU A 164 -21.41 -18.74 -16.92
N THR A 165 -21.60 -17.76 -16.06
CA THR A 165 -22.54 -16.65 -16.27
C THR A 165 -21.89 -15.32 -15.91
N SER A 166 -22.21 -14.26 -16.66
CA SER A 166 -21.70 -12.93 -16.32
C SER A 166 -22.56 -11.81 -16.89
N ASP A 167 -22.89 -10.84 -16.03
CA ASP A 167 -23.50 -9.58 -16.46
C ASP A 167 -22.38 -8.61 -16.90
N MET A 168 -21.85 -8.82 -18.10
CA MET A 168 -20.64 -8.16 -18.60
C MET A 168 -20.79 -7.67 -20.05
N TYR A 169 -20.10 -6.57 -20.36
CA TYR A 169 -20.04 -6.00 -21.71
C TYR A 169 -19.09 -6.75 -22.68
N PHE A 170 -18.17 -7.58 -22.19
CA PHE A 170 -17.28 -8.38 -23.04
C PHE A 170 -18.03 -9.55 -23.68
N SER A 171 -17.56 -9.99 -24.85
CA SER A 171 -18.07 -11.19 -25.51
C SER A 171 -17.61 -12.46 -24.79
N SER A 172 -18.33 -13.56 -25.00
CA SER A 172 -17.95 -14.89 -24.53
C SER A 172 -16.56 -15.28 -25.03
N SER A 173 -16.19 -14.93 -26.27
CA SER A 173 -14.86 -15.17 -26.82
C SER A 173 -13.72 -14.46 -26.07
N ILE A 174 -13.93 -13.21 -25.65
CA ILE A 174 -12.94 -12.48 -24.84
C ILE A 174 -12.85 -13.10 -23.44
N LEU A 175 -13.97 -13.48 -22.84
CA LEU A 175 -14.00 -14.11 -21.53
C LEU A 175 -13.33 -15.50 -21.55
N GLU A 176 -13.53 -16.29 -22.60
CA GLU A 176 -12.89 -17.58 -22.79
C GLU A 176 -11.36 -17.46 -22.78
N ASP A 177 -10.80 -16.47 -23.47
CA ASP A 177 -9.36 -16.18 -23.44
C ASP A 177 -8.87 -15.86 -22.00
N ILE A 178 -9.62 -15.04 -21.26
CA ILE A 178 -9.27 -14.65 -19.90
C ILE A 178 -9.35 -15.86 -18.95
N LEU A 179 -10.42 -16.65 -19.04
CA LEU A 179 -10.64 -17.85 -18.24
C LEU A 179 -9.55 -18.90 -18.49
N LYS A 180 -9.23 -19.16 -19.77
CA LYS A 180 -8.18 -20.11 -20.17
C LYS A 180 -6.82 -19.71 -19.64
N LYS A 181 -6.44 -18.43 -19.75
CA LYS A 181 -5.20 -17.89 -19.16
C LYS A 181 -5.13 -18.09 -17.64
N ASN A 182 -6.28 -18.09 -16.99
CA ASN A 182 -6.45 -18.26 -15.55
C ASN A 182 -6.73 -19.73 -15.12
N GLY A 183 -6.52 -20.70 -16.03
CA GLY A 183 -6.64 -22.12 -15.74
C GLY A 183 -8.08 -22.62 -15.55
N ILE A 184 -9.07 -21.88 -16.02
CA ILE A 184 -10.49 -22.27 -16.01
C ILE A 184 -10.87 -22.68 -17.43
N THR A 185 -10.89 -23.98 -17.72
CA THR A 185 -11.12 -24.54 -19.07
C THR A 185 -12.27 -25.55 -19.14
N GLU A 186 -12.51 -26.31 -18.07
CA GLU A 186 -13.47 -27.43 -18.08
C GLU A 186 -14.90 -26.97 -17.78
N TYR A 187 -15.56 -26.35 -18.75
CA TYR A 187 -16.97 -25.94 -18.67
C TYR A 187 -17.68 -26.15 -20.01
N LYS A 188 -19.00 -26.30 -19.95
CA LYS A 188 -19.84 -26.58 -21.12
C LYS A 188 -20.12 -25.33 -21.96
N LYS A 189 -20.42 -24.20 -21.30
CA LYS A 189 -20.88 -22.97 -21.97
C LYS A 189 -20.74 -21.74 -21.09
N ILE A 190 -20.56 -20.57 -21.71
CA ILE A 190 -20.61 -19.25 -21.09
C ILE A 190 -21.90 -18.53 -21.54
N TYR A 191 -22.63 -17.93 -20.61
CA TYR A 191 -23.77 -17.07 -20.87
C TYR A 191 -23.41 -15.64 -20.44
N VAL A 192 -23.47 -14.69 -21.38
CA VAL A 192 -23.07 -13.30 -21.15
C VAL A 192 -24.17 -12.34 -21.51
N SER A 193 -24.44 -11.37 -20.64
CA SER A 193 -25.59 -10.49 -20.81
C SER A 193 -25.52 -9.63 -22.07
N SER A 194 -24.34 -9.17 -22.46
CA SER A 194 -24.16 -8.35 -23.67
C SER A 194 -24.43 -9.10 -24.98
N GLU A 195 -24.29 -10.42 -25.00
CA GLU A 195 -24.59 -11.27 -26.16
C GLU A 195 -26.05 -11.71 -26.16
N LEU A 196 -26.57 -12.11 -25.00
CA LEU A 196 -27.93 -12.63 -24.86
C LEU A 196 -28.99 -11.53 -24.77
N ARG A 197 -28.57 -10.31 -24.44
CA ARG A 197 -29.44 -9.20 -23.99
C ARG A 197 -30.36 -9.62 -22.83
N LYS A 198 -29.82 -10.41 -21.90
CA LYS A 198 -30.51 -10.97 -20.73
C LYS A 198 -29.56 -10.98 -19.55
N ALA A 199 -30.01 -10.65 -18.34
CA ALA A 199 -29.14 -10.60 -17.16
C ALA A 199 -29.56 -11.53 -16.02
N LYS A 200 -28.69 -11.61 -15.01
CA LYS A 200 -28.98 -12.30 -13.76
C LYS A 200 -29.89 -11.46 -12.86
N TRP A 201 -29.68 -10.14 -12.82
CA TRP A 201 -30.39 -9.25 -11.90
C TRP A 201 -31.90 -9.14 -12.15
N ASP A 202 -32.37 -9.40 -13.37
CA ASP A 202 -33.80 -9.45 -13.72
C ASP A 202 -34.31 -10.91 -13.89
N GLY A 203 -33.43 -11.90 -13.75
CA GLY A 203 -33.71 -13.33 -13.88
C GLY A 203 -33.84 -13.84 -15.32
N SER A 204 -33.76 -12.96 -16.33
CA SER A 204 -34.00 -13.35 -17.73
C SER A 204 -32.92 -14.30 -18.25
N MET A 205 -31.67 -14.18 -17.77
CA MET A 205 -30.58 -15.09 -18.11
C MET A 205 -30.83 -16.49 -17.54
N TYR A 206 -31.29 -16.62 -16.29
CA TYR A 206 -31.59 -17.93 -15.71
C TYR A 206 -32.70 -18.65 -16.45
N ASN A 207 -33.77 -17.94 -16.81
CA ASN A 207 -34.85 -18.49 -17.63
C ASN A 207 -34.34 -19.00 -18.99
N HIS A 208 -33.42 -18.27 -19.61
CA HIS A 208 -32.79 -18.70 -20.85
C HIS A 208 -31.91 -19.95 -20.66
N ILE A 209 -31.14 -20.02 -19.59
CA ILE A 209 -30.30 -21.19 -19.26
C ILE A 209 -31.15 -22.45 -19.09
N ILE A 210 -32.27 -22.35 -18.36
CA ILE A 210 -33.19 -23.47 -18.14
C ILE A 210 -33.72 -24.01 -19.48
N GLN A 211 -34.12 -23.11 -20.38
CA GLN A 211 -34.64 -23.44 -21.71
C GLN A 211 -33.55 -24.06 -22.60
N ASP A 212 -32.37 -23.44 -22.65
CA ASP A 212 -31.25 -23.86 -23.50
C ASP A 212 -30.66 -25.21 -23.08
N LEU A 213 -30.59 -25.49 -21.77
CA LEU A 213 -30.12 -26.78 -21.25
C LEU A 213 -31.22 -27.85 -21.21
N ASN A 214 -32.49 -27.44 -21.27
CA ASN A 214 -33.66 -28.32 -21.14
C ASN A 214 -33.61 -29.23 -19.89
N ILE A 215 -33.38 -28.62 -18.74
CA ILE A 215 -33.26 -29.31 -17.43
C ILE A 215 -34.17 -28.66 -16.38
N PHE A 216 -34.47 -29.40 -15.33
CA PHE A 216 -35.22 -28.85 -14.19
C PHE A 216 -34.37 -27.80 -13.44
N PRO A 217 -34.94 -26.62 -13.12
CA PRO A 217 -34.17 -25.55 -12.49
C PRO A 217 -33.59 -25.93 -11.13
N GLN A 218 -34.28 -26.79 -10.36
CA GLN A 218 -33.81 -27.30 -9.06
C GLN A 218 -32.62 -28.27 -9.17
N SER A 219 -32.20 -28.64 -10.39
CA SER A 219 -30.98 -29.41 -10.63
C SER A 219 -29.74 -28.54 -10.82
N ILE A 220 -29.93 -27.22 -10.91
CA ILE A 220 -28.88 -26.23 -11.09
C ILE A 220 -28.58 -25.56 -9.74
N LEU A 221 -27.31 -25.57 -9.35
CA LEU A 221 -26.80 -24.73 -8.27
C LEU A 221 -26.04 -23.55 -8.88
N HIS A 222 -26.50 -22.32 -8.65
CA HIS A 222 -25.75 -21.12 -9.00
C HIS A 222 -24.91 -20.61 -7.81
N ILE A 223 -23.67 -20.22 -8.08
CA ILE A 223 -22.69 -19.75 -7.09
C ILE A 223 -22.18 -18.39 -7.56
N GLY A 224 -22.41 -17.34 -6.77
CA GLY A 224 -21.97 -15.97 -7.08
C GLY A 224 -21.95 -15.05 -5.87
N ASN A 225 -21.27 -13.91 -6.00
CA ASN A 225 -21.04 -12.97 -4.89
C ASN A 225 -22.19 -11.97 -4.68
N ASN A 226 -22.95 -11.66 -5.72
CA ASN A 226 -23.95 -10.60 -5.66
C ASN A 226 -25.26 -11.14 -5.07
N LYS A 227 -25.57 -10.73 -3.84
CA LYS A 227 -26.76 -11.23 -3.14
C LYS A 227 -28.07 -11.08 -3.91
N TYR A 228 -28.25 -10.00 -4.67
CA TYR A 228 -29.49 -9.80 -5.41
C TYR A 228 -29.50 -10.64 -6.68
N SER A 229 -28.55 -10.41 -7.59
CA SER A 229 -28.53 -11.03 -8.91
C SER A 229 -28.13 -12.51 -8.91
N ASP A 230 -27.19 -12.93 -8.05
CA ASP A 230 -26.70 -14.32 -8.02
C ASP A 230 -27.52 -15.19 -7.08
N TYR A 231 -27.99 -14.65 -5.95
CA TYR A 231 -28.68 -15.45 -4.95
C TYR A 231 -30.19 -15.31 -5.01
N GLU A 232 -30.73 -14.10 -4.78
CA GLU A 232 -32.18 -13.89 -4.72
C GLU A 232 -32.85 -14.16 -6.06
N MET A 233 -32.28 -13.65 -7.17
CA MET A 233 -32.87 -13.83 -8.50
C MET A 233 -32.73 -15.25 -9.05
N ALA A 234 -31.67 -15.97 -8.69
CA ALA A 234 -31.56 -17.40 -9.01
C ALA A 234 -32.66 -18.21 -8.29
N ILE A 235 -32.88 -17.95 -6.99
CA ILE A 235 -33.96 -18.58 -6.22
C ILE A 235 -35.33 -18.23 -6.79
N ASN A 236 -35.56 -16.96 -7.14
CA ASN A 236 -36.81 -16.51 -7.78
C ASN A 236 -37.04 -17.17 -9.14
N SER A 237 -35.97 -17.56 -9.83
CA SER A 237 -36.01 -18.35 -11.08
C SER A 237 -36.03 -19.87 -10.81
N HIS A 238 -36.27 -20.28 -9.57
CA HIS A 238 -36.39 -21.66 -9.10
C HIS A 238 -35.10 -22.50 -9.11
N LEU A 239 -33.92 -21.88 -9.23
CA LEU A 239 -32.63 -22.56 -9.08
C LEU A 239 -32.29 -22.75 -7.59
N ASN A 240 -31.37 -23.67 -7.31
CA ASN A 240 -30.62 -23.62 -6.06
C ASN A 240 -29.55 -22.53 -6.16
N ALA A 241 -29.26 -21.83 -5.06
CA ALA A 241 -28.25 -20.78 -5.06
C ALA A 241 -27.37 -20.82 -3.80
N PHE A 242 -26.12 -20.42 -3.96
CA PHE A 242 -25.18 -20.19 -2.88
C PHE A 242 -24.57 -18.80 -3.02
N HIS A 243 -24.81 -17.96 -2.00
CA HIS A 243 -24.23 -16.63 -1.92
C HIS A 243 -22.79 -16.71 -1.42
N TYR A 244 -21.84 -16.57 -2.34
CA TYR A 244 -20.44 -16.43 -2.02
C TYR A 244 -20.20 -15.06 -1.38
N ILE A 245 -19.33 -15.01 -0.37
CA ILE A 245 -18.89 -13.75 0.21
C ILE A 245 -17.53 -13.46 -0.41
N GLU A 246 -17.44 -12.39 -1.19
CA GLU A 246 -16.20 -12.03 -1.87
C GLU A 246 -15.06 -11.76 -0.89
N PRO A 247 -13.79 -11.99 -1.29
CA PRO A 247 -12.67 -11.86 -0.37
C PRO A 247 -12.46 -10.48 0.22
N MET A 248 -12.86 -9.42 -0.49
CA MET A 248 -12.71 -8.05 -0.04
C MET A 248 -13.55 -7.76 1.20
N GLU A 249 -14.78 -8.27 1.25
CA GLU A 249 -15.63 -8.19 2.44
C GLU A 249 -15.01 -8.93 3.63
N GLN A 250 -14.45 -10.12 3.38
CA GLN A 250 -13.76 -10.91 4.40
C GLN A 250 -12.50 -10.20 4.92
N PHE A 251 -11.74 -9.56 4.02
CA PHE A 251 -10.57 -8.78 4.35
C PHE A 251 -10.92 -7.60 5.26
N PHE A 252 -11.94 -6.80 4.92
CA PHE A 252 -12.33 -5.64 5.72
C PHE A 252 -12.96 -6.01 7.06
N TYR A 253 -13.61 -7.16 7.15
CA TYR A 253 -14.09 -7.69 8.43
C TYR A 253 -12.94 -7.82 9.43
N LYS A 254 -11.81 -8.37 8.96
CA LYS A 254 -10.61 -8.63 9.76
C LYS A 254 -9.74 -7.38 9.94
N TYR A 255 -9.50 -6.65 8.86
CA TYR A 255 -8.58 -5.51 8.80
C TYR A 255 -9.34 -4.19 8.63
N LYS A 256 -10.24 -3.88 9.57
CA LYS A 256 -11.16 -2.73 9.52
C LYS A 256 -10.49 -1.38 9.26
N LYS A 257 -9.25 -1.19 9.72
CA LYS A 257 -8.50 0.06 9.51
C LYS A 257 -8.27 0.37 8.02
N PHE A 258 -8.16 -0.66 7.17
CA PHE A 258 -8.01 -0.50 5.72
C PHE A 258 -9.32 -0.16 5.01
N LEU A 259 -10.47 -0.53 5.58
CA LEU A 259 -11.76 -0.03 5.11
C LEU A 259 -11.86 1.49 5.33
N ASN A 260 -11.39 1.97 6.49
CA ASN A 260 -11.35 3.40 6.77
C ASN A 260 -10.36 4.14 5.85
N PHE A 261 -9.22 3.51 5.54
CA PHE A 261 -8.29 4.03 4.53
C PHE A 261 -8.95 4.16 3.15
N LEU A 262 -9.64 3.12 2.67
CA LEU A 262 -10.35 3.20 1.38
C LEU A 262 -11.46 4.28 1.41
N ASN A 263 -12.27 4.31 2.46
CA ASN A 263 -13.38 5.26 2.61
C ASN A 263 -12.92 6.72 2.76
N LYS A 264 -11.68 6.97 3.20
CA LYS A 264 -11.12 8.32 3.27
C LYS A 264 -10.54 8.79 1.93
N ASN A 265 -10.29 7.86 1.01
CA ASN A 265 -9.66 8.11 -0.29
C ASN A 265 -10.50 7.46 -1.41
N THR A 266 -11.81 7.71 -1.42
CA THR A 266 -12.80 6.97 -2.26
C THR A 266 -12.55 7.03 -3.76
N ASP A 267 -11.94 8.12 -4.24
CA ASP A 267 -11.65 8.34 -5.67
C ASP A 267 -10.15 8.21 -5.99
N SER A 268 -9.37 7.63 -5.07
CA SER A 268 -7.94 7.43 -5.25
C SER A 268 -7.63 6.06 -5.84
N LEU A 269 -7.06 6.05 -7.04
CA LEU A 269 -6.48 4.85 -7.65
C LEU A 269 -5.37 4.25 -6.78
N THR A 270 -4.61 5.09 -6.05
CA THR A 270 -3.56 4.62 -5.13
C THR A 270 -4.16 3.76 -4.02
N ALA A 271 -5.18 4.28 -3.33
CA ALA A 271 -5.82 3.54 -2.25
C ALA A 271 -6.45 2.24 -2.78
N ASP A 272 -7.08 2.33 -3.94
CA ASP A 272 -7.72 1.20 -4.60
C ASP A 272 -6.77 0.06 -4.96
N ILE A 273 -5.65 0.37 -5.63
CA ILE A 273 -4.63 -0.61 -6.00
C ILE A 273 -3.95 -1.17 -4.75
N ILE A 274 -3.63 -0.35 -3.75
CA ILE A 274 -3.06 -0.83 -2.48
C ILE A 274 -3.98 -1.90 -1.90
N ILE A 275 -5.26 -1.59 -1.70
CA ILE A 275 -6.23 -2.53 -1.15
C ILE A 275 -6.36 -3.79 -2.03
N GLY A 276 -6.43 -3.64 -3.36
CA GLY A 276 -6.50 -4.76 -4.28
C GLY A 276 -5.35 -5.75 -4.11
N ILE A 277 -4.12 -5.25 -3.95
CA ILE A 277 -2.94 -6.08 -3.67
C ILE A 277 -2.97 -6.70 -2.27
N LEU A 278 -3.39 -5.96 -1.24
CA LEU A 278 -3.51 -6.51 0.11
C LEU A 278 -4.55 -7.65 0.17
N VAL A 279 -5.69 -7.48 -0.50
CA VAL A 279 -6.73 -8.51 -0.62
C VAL A 279 -6.20 -9.72 -1.39
N LYS A 280 -5.51 -9.50 -2.52
CA LYS A 280 -4.86 -10.58 -3.28
C LYS A 280 -3.91 -11.40 -2.40
N LYS A 281 -3.04 -10.72 -1.64
CA LYS A 281 -2.12 -11.38 -0.71
C LYS A 281 -2.84 -12.16 0.38
N TYR A 282 -3.92 -11.57 0.92
CA TYR A 282 -4.73 -12.19 1.95
C TYR A 282 -5.36 -13.51 1.46
N ILE A 283 -5.85 -13.52 0.22
CA ILE A 283 -6.42 -14.70 -0.42
C ILE A 283 -5.36 -15.76 -0.71
N GLU A 284 -4.21 -15.37 -1.29
CA GLU A 284 -3.09 -16.27 -1.58
C GLU A 284 -2.56 -16.95 -0.31
N ASN A 285 -2.68 -16.30 0.85
CA ASN A 285 -2.36 -16.86 2.15
C ASN A 285 -3.51 -17.71 2.76
N ASN A 286 -4.46 -18.18 1.93
CA ASN A 286 -5.65 -18.94 2.34
C ASN A 286 -6.46 -18.25 3.46
N LEU A 287 -6.53 -16.92 3.44
CA LEU A 287 -7.24 -16.10 4.44
C LEU A 287 -6.70 -16.22 5.88
N ASN A 288 -5.53 -16.82 6.05
CA ASN A 288 -4.92 -17.04 7.36
C ASN A 288 -4.41 -15.75 7.99
N ASN A 289 -4.15 -15.80 9.30
CA ASN A 289 -3.47 -14.73 10.01
C ASN A 289 -2.01 -14.65 9.56
N PHE A 290 -1.55 -13.42 9.37
CA PHE A 290 -0.13 -13.13 9.26
C PHE A 290 0.45 -13.00 10.66
N ASP A 291 1.73 -13.37 10.80
CA ASP A 291 2.54 -12.87 11.91
C ASP A 291 2.50 -11.34 11.94
N TYR A 292 2.52 -10.74 13.14
CA TYR A 292 2.32 -9.29 13.29
C TYR A 292 3.32 -8.47 12.48
N TRP A 293 4.61 -8.82 12.52
CA TRP A 293 5.64 -8.06 11.83
C TRP A 293 5.62 -8.30 10.31
N LYS A 294 5.15 -9.46 9.88
CA LYS A 294 4.86 -9.69 8.45
C LYS A 294 3.68 -8.85 7.96
N TYR A 295 2.61 -8.80 8.73
CA TYR A 295 1.46 -7.94 8.47
C TYR A 295 1.88 -6.47 8.42
N PHE A 296 2.63 -6.00 9.42
CA PHE A 296 3.13 -4.63 9.49
C PHE A 296 4.00 -4.29 8.27
N GLY A 297 4.95 -5.15 7.93
CA GLY A 297 5.83 -4.96 6.77
C GLY A 297 5.10 -5.00 5.43
N TYR A 298 4.20 -5.95 5.21
CA TYR A 298 3.51 -6.07 3.93
C TYR A 298 2.39 -5.02 3.76
N PHE A 299 1.55 -4.82 4.78
CA PHE A 299 0.32 -4.05 4.64
C PHE A 299 0.52 -2.55 4.86
N LEU A 300 1.51 -2.17 5.66
CA LEU A 300 1.82 -0.76 5.95
C LEU A 300 3.14 -0.34 5.31
N GLY A 301 4.24 -1.03 5.64
CA GLY A 301 5.57 -0.65 5.15
C GLY A 301 5.73 -0.81 3.64
N GLY A 302 5.17 -1.87 3.06
CA GLY A 302 5.26 -2.19 1.64
C GLY A 302 4.76 -1.07 0.73
N PRO A 303 3.48 -0.64 0.86
CA PRO A 303 2.95 0.47 0.09
C PRO A 303 3.78 1.75 0.22
N VAL A 304 4.20 2.09 1.44
CA VAL A 304 4.99 3.28 1.75
C VAL A 304 6.35 3.23 1.06
N CYS A 305 7.12 2.17 1.29
CA CYS A 305 8.44 1.99 0.73
C CYS A 305 8.40 1.87 -0.80
N TYR A 306 7.36 1.24 -1.37
CA TYR A 306 7.15 1.21 -2.83
C TYR A 306 6.97 2.62 -3.39
N GLY A 307 6.02 3.39 -2.85
CA GLY A 307 5.70 4.72 -3.39
C GLY A 307 6.89 5.67 -3.37
N ILE A 308 7.66 5.67 -2.28
CA ILE A 308 8.89 6.47 -2.16
C ILE A 308 9.95 6.02 -3.18
N SER A 309 10.16 4.71 -3.29
CA SER A 309 11.17 4.16 -4.21
C SER A 309 10.81 4.43 -5.66
N LYS A 310 9.52 4.34 -6.01
CA LYS A 310 9.00 4.62 -7.34
C LYS A 310 9.10 6.11 -7.69
N PHE A 311 8.73 6.99 -6.75
CA PHE A 311 8.95 8.42 -6.87
C PHE A 311 10.42 8.75 -7.12
N LEU A 312 11.32 8.23 -6.26
CA LEU A 312 12.76 8.42 -6.39
C LEU A 312 13.27 7.96 -7.76
N TYR A 313 12.88 6.76 -8.20
CA TYR A 313 13.25 6.22 -9.51
C TYR A 313 12.79 7.11 -10.67
N ASN A 314 11.54 7.58 -10.64
CA ASN A 314 11.01 8.47 -11.67
C ASN A 314 11.78 9.81 -11.71
N GLN A 315 12.11 10.38 -10.55
CA GLN A 315 12.86 11.64 -10.46
C GLN A 315 14.30 11.50 -10.94
N VAL A 316 14.97 10.40 -10.62
CA VAL A 316 16.33 10.08 -11.08
C VAL A 316 16.37 9.97 -12.60
N ASN A 317 15.42 9.25 -13.21
CA ASN A 317 15.33 9.16 -14.67
C ASN A 317 15.00 10.52 -15.31
N LYS A 318 14.03 11.26 -14.77
CA LYS A 318 13.63 12.57 -15.31
C LYS A 318 14.78 13.59 -15.30
N LYS A 319 15.71 13.47 -14.35
CA LYS A 319 16.87 14.35 -14.21
C LYS A 319 18.14 13.79 -14.87
N ASN A 320 18.07 12.63 -15.54
CA ASN A 320 19.23 11.94 -16.13
C ASN A 320 20.37 11.76 -15.11
N ILE A 321 20.03 11.34 -13.89
CA ILE A 321 20.98 11.09 -12.82
C ILE A 321 21.52 9.67 -12.97
N ASN A 322 22.85 9.52 -12.93
CA ASN A 322 23.52 8.26 -13.22
C ASN A 322 23.85 7.45 -11.97
N GLU A 323 23.95 8.11 -10.81
CA GLU A 323 24.26 7.44 -9.54
C GLU A 323 23.35 7.92 -8.40
N VAL A 324 22.92 6.98 -7.55
CA VAL A 324 22.09 7.28 -6.38
C VAL A 324 22.77 6.75 -5.13
N ILE A 325 22.95 7.61 -4.14
CA ILE A 325 23.45 7.23 -2.82
C ILE A 325 22.28 7.09 -1.86
N PHE A 326 22.11 5.88 -1.36
CA PHE A 326 21.20 5.51 -0.30
C PHE A 326 21.94 5.50 1.03
N VAL A 327 21.57 6.42 1.92
CA VAL A 327 22.16 6.50 3.26
C VAL A 327 21.71 5.31 4.10
N ALA A 328 22.60 4.75 4.91
CA ALA A 328 22.27 3.63 5.77
C ALA A 328 21.16 3.93 6.79
N ARG A 329 20.44 2.86 7.17
CA ARG A 329 19.12 2.89 7.82
C ARG A 329 18.05 3.29 6.82
N ASP A 330 17.88 4.58 6.56
CA ASP A 330 16.69 5.12 5.89
C ASP A 330 16.68 4.80 4.38
N GLY A 331 17.83 4.51 3.79
CA GLY A 331 17.96 4.12 2.39
C GLY A 331 17.98 2.61 2.15
N TYR A 332 17.99 1.75 3.17
CA TYR A 332 18.21 0.31 2.98
C TYR A 332 17.09 -0.34 2.16
N THR A 333 15.86 -0.32 2.66
CA THR A 333 14.72 -0.93 1.96
C THR A 333 14.41 -0.18 0.66
N ILE A 334 14.53 1.15 0.67
CA ILE A 334 14.31 1.99 -0.52
C ILE A 334 15.27 1.59 -1.65
N GLN A 335 16.55 1.33 -1.37
CA GLN A 335 17.50 0.85 -2.38
C GLN A 335 17.07 -0.50 -2.95
N LYS A 336 16.65 -1.45 -2.09
CA LYS A 336 16.25 -2.79 -2.54
C LYS A 336 15.05 -2.73 -3.49
N ILE A 337 14.06 -1.91 -3.17
CA ILE A 337 12.88 -1.73 -4.01
C ILE A 337 13.21 -0.91 -5.25
N PHE A 338 14.02 0.14 -5.14
CA PHE A 338 14.50 0.92 -6.28
C PHE A 338 15.16 0.03 -7.35
N ASN A 339 15.99 -0.92 -6.90
CA ASN A 339 16.66 -1.87 -7.78
C ASN A 339 15.69 -2.84 -8.49
N LEU A 340 14.44 -3.01 -8.02
CA LEU A 340 13.41 -3.76 -8.75
C LEU A 340 12.97 -3.04 -10.04
N PHE A 341 13.04 -1.71 -10.07
CA PHE A 341 12.76 -0.90 -11.27
C PHE A 341 14.00 -0.77 -12.18
N ASN A 342 15.18 -0.68 -11.58
CA ASN A 342 16.46 -0.50 -12.28
C ASN A 342 17.07 -1.84 -12.78
N LYS A 343 16.28 -2.69 -13.46
CA LYS A 343 16.72 -4.05 -13.86
C LYS A 343 17.92 -4.07 -14.81
N ASP A 344 18.04 -3.05 -15.66
CA ASP A 344 19.17 -2.92 -16.61
C ASP A 344 20.46 -2.43 -15.92
N ASN A 345 20.42 -2.12 -14.62
CA ASN A 345 21.52 -1.53 -13.85
C ASN A 345 22.12 -0.26 -14.51
N LYS A 346 21.31 0.51 -15.25
CA LYS A 346 21.71 1.76 -15.90
C LYS A 346 22.10 2.83 -14.88
N ILE A 347 21.43 2.82 -13.72
CA ILE A 347 21.70 3.73 -12.61
C ILE A 347 22.58 2.99 -11.58
N LYS A 348 23.75 3.51 -11.25
CA LYS A 348 24.61 2.94 -10.20
C LYS A 348 24.01 3.27 -8.83
N THR A 349 23.78 2.26 -7.99
CA THR A 349 23.25 2.49 -6.63
C THR A 349 24.30 2.17 -5.57
N HIS A 350 24.45 3.08 -4.60
CA HIS A 350 25.42 2.96 -3.51
C HIS A 350 24.70 2.95 -2.17
N TYR A 351 25.07 2.02 -1.28
CA TYR A 351 24.58 2.02 0.10
C TYR A 351 25.70 2.50 1.03
N VAL A 352 25.56 3.72 1.55
CA VAL A 352 26.65 4.43 2.23
C VAL A 352 26.31 4.69 3.70
N TYR A 353 27.22 4.31 4.58
CA TYR A 353 27.15 4.61 6.00
C TYR A 353 27.44 6.09 6.22
N ALA A 354 26.42 6.89 6.50
CA ALA A 354 26.56 8.32 6.76
C ALA A 354 25.67 8.77 7.94
N ASN A 355 25.66 8.01 9.02
CA ASN A 355 24.77 8.30 10.15
C ASN A 355 25.20 9.55 10.95
N ARG A 356 24.25 10.11 11.72
CA ARG A 356 24.42 11.35 12.51
C ARG A 356 25.66 11.33 13.44
N VAL A 357 26.00 10.18 14.02
CA VAL A 357 27.19 10.03 14.89
C VAL A 357 28.49 10.33 14.14
N LEU A 358 28.64 9.82 12.90
CA LEU A 358 29.82 10.09 12.10
C LEU A 358 29.91 11.57 11.72
N ASN A 359 28.78 12.22 11.42
CA ASN A 359 28.75 13.66 11.17
C ASN A 359 29.28 14.45 12.38
N ILE A 360 28.80 14.12 13.59
CA ILE A 360 29.24 14.75 14.83
C ILE A 360 30.75 14.60 15.03
N LEU A 361 31.30 13.39 14.83
CA LEU A 361 32.74 13.14 15.03
C LEU A 361 33.62 13.81 13.97
N ILE A 362 33.23 13.70 12.69
CA ILE A 362 34.05 14.15 11.56
C ILE A 362 34.01 15.66 11.44
N ASN A 363 32.83 16.26 11.51
CA ASN A 363 32.66 17.69 11.32
C ASN A 363 32.71 18.48 12.64
N MET A 364 32.84 17.80 13.78
CA MET A 364 32.64 18.41 15.10
C MET A 364 31.32 19.20 15.15
N ASP A 365 30.26 18.67 14.53
CA ASP A 365 28.93 19.30 14.45
C ASP A 365 28.15 19.08 15.76
N TYR A 366 28.61 19.76 16.81
CA TYR A 366 28.05 19.68 18.16
C TYR A 366 27.12 20.85 18.51
N SER A 367 26.77 21.72 17.56
CA SER A 367 25.81 22.82 17.80
C SER A 367 24.39 22.25 17.94
N ASN A 368 23.79 22.37 19.13
CA ASN A 368 22.39 22.00 19.33
C ASN A 368 21.49 22.90 18.47
N ASN A 369 20.73 22.30 17.55
CA ASN A 369 19.79 23.04 16.71
C ASN A 369 18.36 22.93 17.27
N PHE A 370 18.11 21.98 18.18
CA PHE A 370 16.82 21.72 18.81
C PHE A 370 17.01 21.40 20.31
N HIS A 371 15.98 21.67 21.12
CA HIS A 371 16.04 21.54 22.59
C HIS A 371 16.22 20.11 23.11
N TYR A 372 15.96 19.09 22.29
CA TYR A 372 16.15 17.68 22.63
C TYR A 372 17.52 17.14 22.19
N ASP A 373 18.33 17.92 21.47
CA ASP A 373 19.68 17.56 21.07
C ASP A 373 20.63 17.59 22.26
N ASP A 374 21.40 16.52 22.46
CA ASP A 374 22.53 16.51 23.39
C ASP A 374 23.83 16.20 22.64
N ARG A 375 24.04 16.86 21.49
CA ARG A 375 25.15 16.57 20.57
C ARG A 375 26.52 16.85 21.19
N LEU A 376 26.59 17.85 22.07
CA LEU A 376 27.74 18.11 22.92
C LEU A 376 28.13 16.87 23.73
N ASN A 377 27.17 16.26 24.42
CA ASN A 377 27.42 15.07 25.22
C ASN A 377 27.70 13.84 24.36
N SER A 378 27.01 13.70 23.22
CA SER A 378 27.30 12.64 22.23
C SER A 378 28.76 12.69 21.80
N LEU A 379 29.26 13.87 21.38
CA LEU A 379 30.66 14.06 20.98
C LEU A 379 31.63 13.75 22.12
N ILE A 380 31.41 14.33 23.30
CA ILE A 380 32.28 14.16 24.47
C ILE A 380 32.36 12.68 24.86
N THR A 381 31.22 12.00 24.90
CA THR A 381 31.15 10.57 25.29
C THR A 381 31.98 9.71 24.35
N ILE A 382 31.84 9.89 23.04
CA ILE A 382 32.59 9.09 22.08
C ILE A 382 34.09 9.45 22.11
N CYS A 383 34.43 10.74 22.21
CA CYS A 383 35.85 11.14 22.27
C CYS A 383 36.56 10.58 23.50
N LYS A 384 35.86 10.50 24.65
CA LYS A 384 36.40 9.86 25.88
C LYS A 384 36.69 8.37 25.68
N GLU A 385 35.85 7.67 24.94
CA GLU A 385 36.07 6.27 24.60
C GLU A 385 37.23 6.08 23.62
N LEU A 386 37.35 6.98 22.65
CA LEU A 386 38.42 6.94 21.65
C LEU A 386 39.78 7.39 22.20
N ASN A 387 39.82 8.19 23.27
CA ASN A 387 41.06 8.65 23.88
C ASN A 387 40.99 8.64 25.43
N PRO A 388 41.69 7.70 26.10
CA PRO A 388 41.68 7.57 27.56
C PRO A 388 42.11 8.84 28.32
N GLN A 389 42.94 9.71 27.74
CA GLN A 389 43.33 10.96 28.40
C GLN A 389 42.14 11.90 28.62
N LEU A 390 41.13 11.85 27.74
CA LEU A 390 39.89 12.62 27.91
C LEU A 390 38.99 12.01 28.99
N ALA A 391 39.04 10.69 29.17
CA ALA A 391 38.29 9.99 30.20
C ALA A 391 38.85 10.28 31.62
N LEU A 392 40.16 10.46 31.76
CA LEU A 392 40.80 10.75 33.06
C LEU A 392 40.55 12.18 33.58
N LYS A 393 40.15 13.11 32.70
CA LYS A 393 39.95 14.54 33.04
C LYS A 393 38.53 14.87 33.53
N THR A 394 37.77 13.91 34.01
CA THR A 394 36.32 14.07 34.20
C THR A 394 35.87 14.58 35.56
N ASN A 395 35.08 15.66 35.52
CA ASN A 395 34.01 15.94 36.49
C ASN A 395 32.65 15.53 35.88
N LYS A 396 31.60 15.35 36.70
CA LYS A 396 30.22 15.17 36.21
C LYS A 396 29.77 16.46 35.52
N LEU A 397 29.87 16.52 34.20
CA LEU A 397 29.45 17.67 33.38
C LEU A 397 27.93 17.63 33.25
N ILE A 398 27.23 18.61 33.84
CA ILE A 398 25.77 18.63 33.91
C ILE A 398 25.21 19.68 32.94
N THR A 399 25.90 20.81 32.79
CA THR A 399 25.43 21.94 31.98
C THR A 399 26.09 21.99 30.60
N ASP A 400 25.42 22.57 29.62
CA ASP A 400 25.98 22.75 28.27
C ASP A 400 27.20 23.68 28.27
N LYS A 401 27.25 24.65 29.20
CA LYS A 401 28.42 25.53 29.37
C LYS A 401 29.66 24.75 29.80
N GLU A 402 29.53 23.85 30.78
CA GLU A 402 30.62 22.97 31.20
C GLU A 402 31.08 22.03 30.07
N LYS A 403 30.14 21.51 29.27
CA LYS A 403 30.47 20.68 28.10
C LYS A 403 31.24 21.47 27.04
N GLN A 404 30.81 22.69 26.72
CA GLN A 404 31.51 23.56 25.77
C GLN A 404 32.91 23.93 26.26
N GLU A 405 33.06 24.26 27.54
CA GLU A 405 34.35 24.55 28.15
C GLU A 405 35.27 23.32 28.13
N PHE A 406 34.74 22.12 28.39
CA PHE A 406 35.48 20.87 28.25
C PHE A 406 35.99 20.67 26.82
N ILE A 407 35.16 20.92 25.80
CA ILE A 407 35.57 20.81 24.39
C ILE A 407 36.66 21.83 24.08
N LYS A 408 36.49 23.10 24.50
CA LYS A 408 37.48 24.16 24.28
C LYS A 408 38.83 23.83 24.92
N ASN A 409 38.83 23.40 26.17
CA ASN A 409 40.04 23.05 26.91
C ASN A 409 40.75 21.80 26.38
N ASN A 410 40.05 20.97 25.61
CA ASN A 410 40.60 19.75 25.01
C ASN A 410 40.56 19.78 23.47
N PHE A 411 40.47 20.95 22.86
CA PHE A 411 40.24 21.12 21.43
C PHE A 411 41.29 20.39 20.58
N SER A 412 42.57 20.48 20.94
CA SER A 412 43.65 19.79 20.20
C SER A 412 43.46 18.27 20.16
N LEU A 413 43.04 17.65 21.26
CA LEU A 413 42.83 16.20 21.34
C LEU A 413 41.57 15.81 20.55
N ILE A 414 40.47 16.53 20.74
CA ILE A 414 39.20 16.26 20.03
C ILE A 414 39.37 16.47 18.51
N SER A 415 40.07 17.52 18.11
CA SER A 415 40.39 17.81 16.71
C SER A 415 41.23 16.69 16.08
N SER A 416 42.22 16.15 16.82
CA SER A 416 43.02 15.01 16.32
C SER A 416 42.17 13.76 16.05
N ILE A 417 41.19 13.48 16.92
CA ILE A 417 40.22 12.38 16.74
C ILE A 417 39.36 12.63 15.50
N SER A 418 38.86 13.86 15.34
CA SER A 418 38.06 14.26 14.17
C SER A 418 38.83 14.09 12.86
N ILE A 419 40.08 14.54 12.78
CA ILE A 419 40.95 14.39 11.61
C ILE A 419 41.17 12.92 11.28
N GLU A 420 41.49 12.10 12.28
CA GLU A 420 41.69 10.67 12.09
C GLU A 420 40.40 9.98 11.61
N MET A 421 39.25 10.35 12.17
CA MET A 421 37.97 9.78 11.77
C MET A 421 37.57 10.18 10.36
N LYS A 422 37.85 11.44 9.95
CA LYS A 422 37.68 11.91 8.56
C LYS A 422 38.55 11.10 7.60
N TYR A 423 39.81 10.88 7.94
CA TYR A 423 40.72 10.07 7.11
C TYR A 423 40.22 8.64 6.92
N ARG A 424 39.80 7.98 8.01
CA ARG A 424 39.22 6.62 7.96
C ARG A 424 37.95 6.58 7.11
N TYR A 425 37.09 7.59 7.24
CA TYR A 425 35.85 7.68 6.47
C TYR A 425 36.08 7.91 4.97
N LEU A 426 37.03 8.78 4.60
CA LEU A 426 37.44 8.98 3.21
C LEU A 426 37.99 7.68 2.60
N LYS A 427 38.77 6.90 3.34
CA LYS A 427 39.24 5.58 2.89
C LYS A 427 38.08 4.60 2.65
N TYR A 428 37.02 4.67 3.47
CA TYR A 428 35.80 3.90 3.25
C TYR A 428 35.05 4.35 1.98
N LEU A 429 34.86 5.66 1.78
CA LEU A 429 34.12 6.20 0.64
C LEU A 429 34.80 5.93 -0.71
N LYS A 430 36.15 5.89 -0.74
CA LYS A 430 36.92 5.56 -1.96
C LYS A 430 36.52 4.22 -2.59
N LYS A 431 35.91 3.29 -1.82
CA LYS A 431 35.45 1.98 -2.33
C LYS A 431 34.27 2.07 -3.30
N PHE A 432 33.51 3.16 -3.29
CA PHE A 432 32.30 3.29 -4.10
C PHE A 432 32.56 3.90 -5.49
N ASP A 433 33.70 4.57 -5.69
CA ASP A 433 34.03 5.27 -6.95
C ASP A 433 32.84 6.15 -7.41
N ILE A 434 32.43 7.08 -6.54
CA ILE A 434 31.28 7.97 -6.76
C ILE A 434 31.72 9.09 -7.70
N LYS A 435 30.96 9.31 -8.78
CA LYS A 435 31.23 10.34 -9.79
C LYS A 435 30.35 11.58 -9.59
N ASP A 436 30.43 12.53 -10.53
CA ASP A 436 29.56 13.70 -10.59
C ASP A 436 28.11 13.36 -11.02
N ASN A 437 27.16 14.24 -10.70
CA ASN A 437 25.73 14.10 -10.98
C ASN A 437 25.06 12.94 -10.22
N ILE A 438 24.91 13.12 -8.90
CA ILE A 438 24.35 12.12 -8.01
C ILE A 438 23.00 12.55 -7.43
N ALA A 439 22.17 11.59 -7.07
CA ALA A 439 21.04 11.81 -6.15
C ALA A 439 21.39 11.35 -4.73
N LEU A 440 21.01 12.16 -3.75
CA LEU A 440 21.01 11.80 -2.33
C LEU A 440 19.56 11.68 -1.86
N PHE A 441 19.18 10.50 -1.37
CA PHE A 441 17.86 10.29 -0.79
C PHE A 441 17.89 10.42 0.74
N ASP A 442 16.92 11.15 1.30
CA ASP A 442 16.66 11.28 2.73
C ASP A 442 15.14 11.36 2.99
N ILE A 443 14.68 10.99 4.20
CA ILE A 443 13.24 11.01 4.52
C ILE A 443 12.77 12.46 4.67
N ALA A 444 13.48 13.26 5.47
CA ALA A 444 13.11 14.65 5.69
C ALA A 444 14.32 15.55 5.89
N THR A 445 14.18 16.84 5.54
CA THR A 445 15.24 17.79 5.86
C THR A 445 15.24 18.12 7.34
N GLY A 446 16.35 17.80 8.00
CA GLY A 446 16.75 18.43 9.25
C GLY A 446 18.13 19.05 9.11
N ASN A 447 18.49 19.93 10.05
CA ASN A 447 19.88 20.32 10.29
C ASN A 447 20.80 19.14 10.72
N PHE A 448 20.35 17.89 10.51
CA PHE A 448 20.82 16.62 11.06
C PHE A 448 21.08 15.58 9.98
N SER A 449 21.45 16.01 8.78
CA SER A 449 21.45 15.11 7.65
C SER A 449 22.80 14.42 7.50
N ALA A 450 22.72 13.12 7.22
CA ALA A 450 23.79 12.36 6.57
C ALA A 450 24.37 13.10 5.34
N LEU A 451 23.52 13.90 4.68
CA LEU A 451 23.90 14.74 3.57
C LEU A 451 24.94 15.79 3.95
N LYS A 452 24.91 16.38 5.16
CA LYS A 452 25.97 17.30 5.62
C LYS A 452 27.32 16.61 5.67
N LEU A 453 27.35 15.40 6.23
CA LEU A 453 28.58 14.60 6.27
C LEU A 453 29.08 14.35 4.85
N LEU A 454 28.22 13.83 3.97
CA LEU A 454 28.59 13.49 2.60
C LEU A 454 29.04 14.72 1.80
N LYS A 455 28.32 15.84 1.87
CA LYS A 455 28.68 17.11 1.18
C LYS A 455 30.00 17.70 1.68
N ASN A 456 30.38 17.46 2.93
CA ASN A 456 31.64 17.95 3.49
C ASN A 456 32.87 17.09 3.14
N VAL A 457 32.66 15.85 2.71
CA VAL A 457 33.75 14.90 2.43
C VAL A 457 33.84 14.48 0.97
N LEU A 458 32.74 14.59 0.21
CA LEU A 458 32.68 14.36 -1.21
C LEU A 458 32.85 15.71 -1.93
N ASP A 459 33.83 15.78 -2.82
CA ASP A 459 34.02 16.92 -3.73
C ASP A 459 33.20 16.70 -5.00
N ILE A 460 31.87 16.81 -4.87
CA ILE A 460 30.92 16.56 -5.96
C ILE A 460 30.20 17.86 -6.31
N LYS A 461 30.23 18.23 -7.59
CA LYS A 461 29.71 19.53 -8.04
C LYS A 461 28.21 19.55 -8.25
N ASN A 462 27.62 18.42 -8.64
CA ASN A 462 26.20 18.32 -8.94
C ASN A 462 25.53 17.25 -8.07
N ILE A 463 24.78 17.70 -7.06
CA ILE A 463 24.08 16.86 -6.10
C ILE A 463 22.60 17.23 -6.15
N HIS A 464 21.74 16.25 -6.42
CA HIS A 464 20.29 16.38 -6.34
C HIS A 464 19.81 15.81 -5.00
N ASP A 465 19.29 16.66 -4.13
CA ASP A 465 18.74 16.24 -2.85
C ASP A 465 17.27 15.85 -3.04
N ILE A 466 16.94 14.59 -2.77
CA ILE A 466 15.59 14.05 -2.94
C ILE A 466 15.05 13.65 -1.57
N TYR A 467 13.95 14.27 -1.19
CA TYR A 467 13.29 14.09 0.09
C TYR A 467 11.90 13.50 -0.08
N TRP A 468 11.44 12.75 0.92
CA TRP A 468 10.00 12.54 1.07
C TRP A 468 9.33 13.85 1.50
N ILE A 469 9.80 14.45 2.60
CA ILE A 469 9.18 15.63 3.23
C ILE A 469 10.23 16.71 3.52
N THR A 470 10.23 17.81 2.78
CA THR A 470 10.99 19.04 3.09
C THR A 470 10.34 20.40 2.78
N ASN A 471 10.38 21.33 3.74
CA ASN A 471 10.04 22.74 3.52
C ASN A 471 11.20 23.53 2.87
N TYR A 472 12.36 22.92 2.68
CA TYR A 472 13.54 23.54 2.09
C TYR A 472 13.38 23.61 0.57
N LYS A 473 13.60 24.81 0.02
CA LYS A 473 13.49 25.07 -1.42
C LYS A 473 14.85 25.52 -1.96
N ASN A 474 15.39 24.75 -2.90
CA ASN A 474 16.55 25.06 -3.72
C ASN A 474 16.35 24.40 -5.10
N GLU A 475 17.04 24.86 -6.14
CA GLU A 475 16.92 24.37 -7.52
C GLU A 475 17.20 22.87 -7.67
N HIS A 476 18.06 22.32 -6.81
CA HIS A 476 18.42 20.90 -6.78
C HIS A 476 17.61 20.07 -5.76
N CYS A 477 16.67 20.69 -5.04
CA CYS A 477 15.83 20.02 -4.05
C CYS A 477 14.55 19.48 -4.69
N ILE A 478 14.27 18.20 -4.49
CA ILE A 478 13.09 17.51 -4.99
C ILE A 478 12.36 16.90 -3.80
N THR A 479 11.08 17.24 -3.63
CA THR A 479 10.23 16.71 -2.55
C THR A 479 9.09 15.88 -3.11
N TYR A 480 8.80 14.75 -2.47
CA TYR A 480 7.64 13.94 -2.81
C TYR A 480 6.35 14.61 -2.34
N GLN A 481 6.36 15.12 -1.10
CA GLN A 481 5.30 15.95 -0.59
C GLN A 481 5.49 17.40 -1.05
N LYS A 482 4.65 17.85 -1.99
CA LYS A 482 4.75 19.22 -2.56
C LYS A 482 4.04 20.29 -1.73
N ASN A 483 2.89 19.96 -1.13
CA ASN A 483 1.95 20.97 -0.62
C ASN A 483 1.77 20.98 0.92
N TYR A 484 2.45 20.08 1.67
CA TYR A 484 2.35 19.99 3.14
C TYR A 484 0.93 19.88 3.71
N ILE A 485 -0.03 19.39 2.91
CA ILE A 485 -1.44 19.35 3.29
C ILE A 485 -1.67 18.38 4.44
N ASN A 486 -1.07 17.19 4.36
CA ASN A 486 -1.20 16.13 5.38
C ASN A 486 0.14 15.89 6.07
N ILE A 487 0.21 16.04 7.39
CA ILE A 487 1.44 15.81 8.15
C ILE A 487 1.37 14.43 8.81
N ILE A 488 2.49 13.71 8.82
CA ILE A 488 2.63 12.46 9.55
C ILE A 488 2.55 12.77 11.06
N GLN A 489 1.59 12.15 11.74
CA GLN A 489 1.29 12.45 13.15
C GLN A 489 2.35 11.90 14.12
N ASN A 490 3.02 10.80 13.76
CA ASN A 490 4.09 10.21 14.54
C ASN A 490 5.35 10.00 13.67
N TYR A 491 6.35 10.84 13.86
CA TYR A 491 7.61 10.78 13.09
C TYR A 491 8.46 9.55 13.44
N ASN A 492 8.43 9.06 14.68
CA ASN A 492 9.25 7.91 15.09
C ASN A 492 8.83 6.63 14.36
N VAL A 493 7.53 6.49 14.09
CA VAL A 493 6.97 5.41 13.27
C VAL A 493 7.57 5.43 11.86
N LEU A 494 7.75 6.62 11.29
CA LEU A 494 8.30 6.78 9.95
C LEU A 494 9.72 6.22 9.87
N GLU A 495 10.57 6.60 10.83
CA GLU A 495 11.94 6.09 10.94
C GLU A 495 11.98 4.58 11.27
N PHE A 496 10.91 4.01 11.81
CA PHE A 496 10.82 2.57 12.05
C PHE A 496 10.36 1.79 10.81
N ILE A 497 9.43 2.34 10.01
CA ILE A 497 9.03 1.75 8.71
C ILE A 497 10.22 1.74 7.76
N ILE A 498 11.02 2.80 7.75
CA ILE A 498 12.13 2.96 6.81
C ILE A 498 13.45 2.92 7.56
N THR A 499 13.92 1.70 7.86
CA THR A 499 15.20 1.49 8.55
C THR A 499 16.00 0.34 7.94
N ALA A 500 16.99 -0.20 8.67
CA ALA A 500 17.81 -1.32 8.23
C ALA A 500 17.87 -2.43 9.28
N PRO A 501 18.00 -3.71 8.85
CA PRO A 501 18.24 -4.85 9.74
C PRO A 501 19.72 -4.90 10.15
N GLU A 502 20.25 -3.77 10.62
CA GLU A 502 21.63 -3.60 11.05
C GLU A 502 21.69 -2.76 12.33
N LEU A 503 22.63 -3.05 13.23
CA LEU A 503 22.88 -2.22 14.41
C LEU A 503 23.45 -0.83 14.03
N PRO A 504 23.09 0.26 14.74
CA PRO A 504 23.62 1.59 14.45
C PRO A 504 25.15 1.67 14.55
N ILE A 505 25.76 2.55 13.76
CA ILE A 505 27.21 2.77 13.77
C ILE A 505 27.59 3.78 14.84
N LYS A 506 28.66 3.47 15.59
CA LYS A 506 29.24 4.33 16.62
C LYS A 506 30.47 5.09 16.13
N TYR A 507 31.42 4.42 15.46
CA TYR A 507 32.61 5.01 14.84
C TYR A 507 33.32 4.00 13.94
N ILE A 508 34.44 4.42 13.33
CA ILE A 508 35.30 3.58 12.48
C ILE A 508 36.60 3.30 13.24
N ASP A 509 36.97 2.03 13.42
CA ASP A 509 38.22 1.65 14.10
C ASP A 509 39.47 1.90 13.22
N LYS A 510 40.65 1.66 13.79
CA LYS A 510 41.95 1.83 13.10
C LYS A 510 42.13 0.92 11.89
N ASN A 511 41.41 -0.20 11.83
CA ASN A 511 41.45 -1.16 10.74
C ASN A 511 40.45 -0.80 9.63
N GLY A 512 39.59 0.19 9.85
CA GLY A 512 38.53 0.60 8.92
C GLY A 512 37.21 -0.16 9.11
N ASN A 513 37.04 -0.89 10.21
CA ASN A 513 35.78 -1.56 10.54
C ASN A 513 34.84 -0.61 11.27
N PHE A 514 33.54 -0.74 11.00
CA PHE A 514 32.51 0.00 11.73
C PHE A 514 32.22 -0.66 13.07
N ILE A 515 32.49 0.06 14.15
CA ILE A 515 32.06 -0.32 15.49
C ILE A 515 30.59 0.07 15.66
N ARG A 516 29.77 -0.86 16.13
CA ARG A 516 28.31 -0.70 16.22
C ARG A 516 27.84 -0.58 17.65
N ILE A 517 26.72 0.12 17.84
CA ILE A 517 26.03 0.22 19.12
C ILE A 517 25.21 -1.05 19.30
N ASN A 518 25.59 -1.84 20.30
CA ASN A 518 24.95 -3.11 20.61
C ASN A 518 24.30 -3.05 22.00
N ASN A 519 22.98 -2.94 22.02
CA ASN A 519 22.17 -3.04 23.22
C ASN A 519 20.86 -3.78 22.90
N LYS A 520 20.11 -4.16 23.94
CA LYS A 520 18.86 -4.92 23.79
C LYS A 520 17.87 -4.27 22.81
N TYR A 521 17.65 -2.97 22.91
CA TYR A 521 16.66 -2.27 22.09
C TYR A 521 17.04 -2.23 20.61
N GLU A 522 18.32 -2.03 20.29
CA GLU A 522 18.78 -2.08 18.89
C GLU A 522 18.78 -3.51 18.33
N MET A 523 19.09 -4.51 19.16
CA MET A 523 18.97 -5.92 18.75
C MET A 523 17.52 -6.29 18.46
N ASP A 524 16.58 -5.91 19.34
CA ASP A 524 15.15 -6.14 19.15
C ASP A 524 14.67 -5.46 17.86
N ARG A 525 14.96 -4.17 17.67
CA ARG A 525 14.65 -3.43 16.42
C ARG A 525 15.21 -4.14 15.18
N MET A 526 16.49 -4.53 15.21
CA MET A 526 17.15 -5.24 14.12
C MET A 526 16.45 -6.56 13.78
N ASN A 527 16.08 -7.34 14.80
CA ASN A 527 15.42 -8.63 14.65
C ASN A 527 14.04 -8.48 14.03
N TYR A 528 13.20 -7.58 14.56
CA TYR A 528 11.87 -7.33 14.00
C TYR A 528 11.98 -6.79 12.57
N TYR A 529 12.89 -5.84 12.34
CA TYR A 529 13.03 -5.25 11.02
C TYR A 529 13.55 -6.24 9.97
N SER A 530 14.30 -7.27 10.38
CA SER A 530 14.73 -8.37 9.51
C SER A 530 13.57 -9.16 8.89
N ILE A 531 12.39 -9.10 9.50
CA ILE A 531 11.13 -9.67 9.01
C ILE A 531 10.40 -8.61 8.17
N ILE A 532 10.23 -7.40 8.73
CA ILE A 532 9.50 -6.29 8.10
C ILE A 532 10.03 -5.99 6.69
N PHE A 533 11.34 -5.75 6.54
CA PHE A 533 11.90 -5.33 5.24
C PHE A 533 11.68 -6.36 4.12
N LYS A 534 11.65 -7.66 4.47
CA LYS A 534 11.39 -8.73 3.48
C LYS A 534 9.99 -8.59 2.93
N GLU A 535 9.03 -8.31 3.80
CA GLU A 535 7.64 -8.14 3.40
C GLU A 535 7.38 -6.82 2.68
N GLU A 536 8.10 -5.76 3.03
CA GLU A 536 8.07 -4.49 2.27
C GLU A 536 8.52 -4.69 0.82
N VAL A 537 9.60 -5.46 0.63
CA VAL A 537 10.10 -5.85 -0.69
C VAL A 537 9.12 -6.82 -1.38
N ASN A 538 8.50 -7.75 -0.66
CA ASN A 538 7.54 -8.70 -1.24
C ASN A 538 6.29 -7.98 -1.76
N PHE A 539 5.75 -6.99 -1.04
CA PHE A 539 4.65 -6.16 -1.55
C PHE A 539 5.01 -5.55 -2.90
N SER A 540 6.22 -4.98 -3.02
CA SER A 540 6.68 -4.37 -4.27
C SER A 540 6.81 -5.38 -5.41
N LYS A 541 7.28 -6.60 -5.12
CA LYS A 541 7.36 -7.69 -6.11
C LYS A 541 5.98 -8.18 -6.53
N ASP A 542 5.06 -8.33 -5.59
CA ASP A 542 3.69 -8.79 -5.85
C ASP A 542 2.94 -7.75 -6.69
N LEU A 543 3.09 -6.46 -6.37
CA LEU A 543 2.54 -5.36 -7.16
C LEU A 543 3.11 -5.35 -8.59
N LEU A 544 4.44 -5.40 -8.74
CA LEU A 544 5.11 -5.42 -10.04
C LEU A 544 4.79 -6.67 -10.87
N SER A 545 4.61 -7.83 -10.25
CA SER A 545 4.22 -9.05 -10.98
C SER A 545 2.76 -9.02 -11.41
N THR A 546 1.89 -8.39 -10.63
CA THR A 546 0.46 -8.23 -10.92
C THR A 546 0.22 -7.27 -12.08
N PHE A 547 0.89 -6.10 -12.07
CA PHE A 547 0.71 -5.09 -13.12
C PHE A 547 1.76 -5.15 -14.24
N LYS A 548 2.82 -5.95 -14.09
CA LYS A 548 3.85 -6.21 -15.11
C LYS A 548 4.48 -4.93 -15.66
N HIS A 549 4.04 -4.50 -16.84
CA HIS A 549 4.55 -3.35 -17.57
C HIS A 549 3.62 -2.13 -17.48
N TYR A 550 2.45 -2.27 -16.86
CA TYR A 550 1.56 -1.15 -16.57
C TYR A 550 2.10 -0.40 -15.36
N PRO A 551 2.51 0.89 -15.51
CA PRO A 551 3.11 1.63 -14.44
C PRO A 551 2.08 1.96 -13.36
N VAL A 552 2.40 1.65 -12.11
CA VAL A 552 1.61 2.04 -10.94
C VAL A 552 2.38 3.11 -10.18
N GLU A 553 1.70 4.22 -9.89
CA GLU A 553 2.24 5.31 -9.09
C GLU A 553 1.33 5.55 -7.89
N PHE A 554 1.94 5.72 -6.72
CA PHE A 554 1.20 6.07 -5.52
C PHE A 554 1.30 7.57 -5.28
N THR A 555 0.26 8.16 -4.69
CA THR A 555 0.33 9.55 -4.23
C THR A 555 0.94 9.62 -2.83
N CYS A 556 1.71 10.68 -2.55
CA CYS A 556 2.27 10.90 -1.23
C CYS A 556 1.19 11.08 -0.16
N ASP A 557 0.09 11.77 -0.48
CA ASP A 557 -0.96 12.08 0.48
C ASP A 557 -1.73 10.82 0.91
N ASP A 558 -1.98 9.89 -0.02
CA ASP A 558 -2.60 8.60 0.31
C ASP A 558 -1.69 7.75 1.22
N LEU A 559 -0.38 7.76 0.98
CA LEU A 559 0.57 7.03 1.84
C LEU A 559 0.65 7.62 3.26
N ILE A 560 0.61 8.94 3.39
CA ILE A 560 0.54 9.61 4.69
C ILE A 560 -0.80 9.28 5.39
N ASN A 561 -1.90 9.27 4.64
CA ASN A 561 -3.21 8.87 5.16
C ASN A 561 -3.22 7.41 5.63
N LEU A 562 -2.59 6.50 4.89
CA LEU A 562 -2.43 5.10 5.28
C LEU A 562 -1.72 4.98 6.63
N ILE A 563 -0.57 5.67 6.79
CA ILE A 563 0.18 5.69 8.06
C ILE A 563 -0.69 6.26 9.17
N ASN A 564 -1.22 7.46 9.00
CA ASN A 564 -1.99 8.14 10.04
C ASN A 564 -3.22 7.31 10.46
N LEU A 565 -3.96 6.73 9.52
CA LEU A 565 -5.14 5.91 9.85
C LEU A 565 -4.78 4.59 10.54
N PHE A 566 -3.64 3.99 10.19
CA PHE A 566 -3.15 2.81 10.90
C PHE A 566 -2.91 3.10 12.38
N PHE A 567 -2.26 4.23 12.71
CA PHE A 567 -1.96 4.60 14.10
C PHE A 567 -3.08 5.36 14.82
N ASN A 568 -4.12 5.81 14.11
CA ASN A 568 -5.33 6.33 14.76
C ASN A 568 -6.27 5.21 15.21
N ILE A 569 -6.14 4.01 14.66
CA ILE A 569 -7.01 2.86 14.92
C ILE A 569 -6.14 1.67 15.32
N ILE A 570 -5.63 1.75 16.56
CA ILE A 570 -4.72 0.77 17.14
C ILE A 570 -5.53 -0.30 17.84
N ASP A 571 -5.42 -1.54 17.34
CA ASP A 571 -6.03 -2.71 17.96
C ASP A 571 -5.16 -3.30 19.09
N ASP A 572 -5.67 -4.32 19.78
CA ASP A 572 -4.96 -4.88 20.94
C ASP A 572 -3.66 -5.60 20.56
N ASP A 573 -3.60 -6.18 19.35
CA ASP A 573 -2.38 -6.78 18.82
C ASP A 573 -1.35 -5.68 18.52
N ASP A 574 -1.75 -4.60 17.86
CA ASP A 574 -0.86 -3.45 17.64
C ASP A 574 -0.30 -2.92 18.95
N LYS A 575 -1.15 -2.71 19.98
CA LYS A 575 -0.69 -2.24 21.29
C LYS A 575 0.34 -3.18 21.89
N LYS A 576 0.09 -4.49 21.82
CA LYS A 576 0.99 -5.51 22.37
C LYS A 576 2.36 -5.48 21.71
N TYR A 577 2.42 -5.46 20.39
CA TYR A 577 3.68 -5.54 19.66
C TYR A 577 4.41 -4.20 19.60
N LEU A 578 3.71 -3.08 19.38
CA LEU A 578 4.36 -1.76 19.28
C LEU A 578 4.94 -1.29 20.63
N LYS A 579 4.35 -1.65 21.78
CA LYS A 579 4.93 -1.39 23.11
C LYS A 579 6.27 -2.08 23.35
N SER A 580 6.59 -3.13 22.58
CA SER A 580 7.88 -3.81 22.68
C SER A 580 9.01 -3.04 22.01
N ILE A 581 8.71 -2.04 21.17
CA ILE A 581 9.70 -1.27 20.42
C ILE A 581 10.07 -0.02 21.20
N LYS A 582 11.37 0.12 21.47
CA LYS A 582 11.96 1.35 21.97
C LYS A 582 12.69 2.07 20.84
N TYR A 583 12.47 3.37 20.74
CA TYR A 583 13.07 4.25 19.76
C TYR A 583 14.10 5.16 20.44
N SER A 584 15.28 5.32 19.84
CA SER A 584 16.33 6.15 20.43
C SER A 584 16.16 7.63 20.07
N ILE A 585 16.23 8.50 21.07
CA ILE A 585 16.09 9.95 20.90
C ILE A 585 17.43 10.68 20.74
N ASN A 586 18.57 9.97 20.83
CA ASN A 586 19.89 10.56 20.68
C ASN A 586 20.80 9.71 19.80
N GLU A 587 21.82 10.31 19.20
CA GLU A 587 22.59 9.69 18.11
C GLU A 587 23.41 8.49 18.59
N ILE A 588 23.85 8.53 19.85
CA ILE A 588 24.66 7.47 20.47
C ILE A 588 23.83 6.42 21.21
N CYS A 589 22.51 6.44 21.06
CA CYS A 589 21.64 5.37 21.54
C CYS A 589 21.76 5.11 23.06
N LEU A 590 21.78 6.18 23.86
CA LEU A 590 21.80 6.11 25.33
C LEU A 590 20.43 6.35 25.95
N LYS A 591 19.54 7.06 25.24
CA LYS A 591 18.18 7.37 25.69
C LYS A 591 17.17 6.77 24.73
N TYR A 592 16.12 6.19 25.31
CA TYR A 592 15.07 5.49 24.59
C TYR A 592 13.70 5.91 25.10
N ILE A 593 12.76 6.03 24.17
CA ILE A 593 11.34 6.24 24.42
C ILE A 593 10.53 5.13 23.74
N ASP A 594 9.24 5.03 24.06
CA ASP A 594 8.34 4.17 23.30
C ASP A 594 8.16 4.67 21.86
N LEU A 595 8.08 3.74 20.90
CA LEU A 595 7.86 4.09 19.48
C LEU A 595 6.55 4.88 19.29
N VAL A 596 5.51 4.47 20.02
CA VAL A 596 4.19 5.10 20.00
C VAL A 596 3.76 5.29 21.46
N ASN A 597 3.28 6.49 21.78
CA ASN A 597 2.65 6.76 23.08
C ASN A 597 1.25 6.12 23.07
N LEU A 598 1.12 4.93 23.67
CA LEU A 598 -0.04 4.03 23.57
C LEU A 598 -0.84 3.82 24.86
#